data_AF-A0A960XNG5-F1
#
_entry.id   AF-A0A960XNG5-F1
#
_cell.length_a   1.000
_cell.length_b   1.000
_cell.length_c   1.000
_cell.angle_alpha   90.00
_cell.angle_beta   90.00
_cell.angle_gamma   90.00
#
_symmetry.space_group_name_H-M   'P 1'
#
loop_
_entity.id
_entity.type
_entity.pdbx_description
1 polymer ?
#
loop_
_entity_poly.entity_id
_entity_poly.type
_entity_poly.pdbx_seq_one_letter_code
_entity_poly.pdbx_strand_id
1 'polypeptide(L)'
;MALTELPLRVVLYEGPGATPLGPEERRSAIHALLEHGFGVTCARTEESGTDHRDGHATLLIGRWQNETPPATAGTRHASFQPDSLIAQAESSRAEAGSANPGAWKPWYPVIDYDRCTNCLQCLSFCLFGVYGVDEDNRIQVQNQDSCKTNCPACSRVCPEAAIMFPKYATGPINGDAVNPSDLNREKMKIDITALLGGDVYSLLRDRSERARSRFSTERDADKALAERRKCLKQLTSLTEGIPPEVLMSLPSPEEIARRAEEAAARTKAAKDSQRG
;
A
#
# COMPACT_ATOMS: atom_id res chain seq x y z
N MET A 1 11.01 -6.73 -0.25
CA MET A 1 12.48 -6.75 -0.11
C MET A 1 12.76 -7.67 1.05
N ALA A 2 13.19 -8.89 0.77
CA ALA A 2 13.60 -9.82 1.81
C ALA A 2 14.75 -9.18 2.60
N LEU A 3 14.74 -9.36 3.92
CA LEU A 3 15.75 -8.84 4.85
C LEU A 3 17.05 -9.63 4.64
N THR A 4 17.85 -9.27 3.64
CA THR A 4 19.16 -9.88 3.40
C THR A 4 20.28 -9.25 4.22
N GLU A 5 20.05 -8.10 4.88
CA GLU A 5 21.06 -7.38 5.64
C GLU A 5 20.79 -7.50 7.15
N LEU A 6 21.68 -8.21 7.83
CA LEU A 6 21.63 -8.39 9.28
C LEU A 6 22.25 -7.19 10.01
N PRO A 7 21.78 -6.82 11.22
CA PRO A 7 22.35 -5.73 12.00
C PRO A 7 23.74 -6.10 12.55
N LEU A 8 24.58 -5.08 12.73
CA LEU A 8 25.89 -5.20 13.40
C LEU A 8 25.67 -5.49 14.89
N ARG A 9 26.39 -6.49 15.42
CA ARG A 9 26.45 -6.77 16.86
C ARG A 9 27.74 -6.23 17.45
N VAL A 10 27.65 -5.50 18.57
CA VAL A 10 28.79 -4.95 19.29
C VAL A 10 29.08 -5.80 20.53
N VAL A 11 30.31 -6.24 20.69
CA VAL A 11 30.75 -7.05 21.83
C VAL A 11 31.79 -6.25 22.62
N LEU A 12 31.44 -5.88 23.84
CA LEU A 12 32.37 -5.29 24.81
C LEU A 12 33.17 -6.43 25.45
N TYR A 13 34.46 -6.51 25.14
CA TYR A 13 35.33 -7.59 25.57
C TYR A 13 36.20 -7.18 26.76
N GLU A 14 36.10 -7.97 27.83
CA GLU A 14 36.82 -7.83 29.09
C GLU A 14 37.51 -9.14 29.51
N GLY A 15 37.74 -10.04 28.56
CA GLY A 15 38.43 -11.32 28.79
C GLY A 15 39.96 -11.19 28.75
N PRO A 16 40.67 -12.33 28.68
CA PRO A 16 42.14 -12.38 28.55
C PRO A 16 42.65 -11.46 27.41
N GLY A 17 43.73 -10.72 27.67
CA GLY A 17 44.32 -9.75 26.72
C GLY A 17 43.69 -8.35 26.73
N ALA A 18 42.60 -8.13 27.49
CA ALA A 18 41.95 -6.83 27.64
C ALA A 18 41.85 -6.39 29.11
N THR A 19 42.02 -5.09 29.36
CA THR A 19 41.76 -4.49 30.69
C THR A 19 40.26 -4.37 30.91
N PRO A 20 39.71 -4.85 32.04
CA PRO A 20 38.30 -4.67 32.37
C PRO A 20 37.91 -3.20 32.47
N LEU A 21 36.72 -2.86 31.97
CA LEU A 21 36.15 -1.52 32.13
C LEU A 21 35.61 -1.33 33.54
N GLY A 22 35.75 -0.12 34.09
CA GLY A 22 35.10 0.26 35.34
C GLY A 22 33.57 0.13 35.23
N PRO A 23 32.84 -0.13 36.33
CA PRO A 23 31.39 -0.37 36.29
C PRO A 23 30.60 0.81 35.71
N GLU A 24 30.94 2.06 36.05
CA GLU A 24 30.28 3.25 35.51
C GLU A 24 30.57 3.45 34.02
N GLU A 25 31.82 3.28 33.60
CA GLU A 25 32.24 3.45 32.22
C GLU A 25 31.59 2.40 31.31
N ARG A 26 31.53 1.15 31.78
CA ARG A 26 30.81 0.07 31.11
C ARG A 26 29.33 0.38 30.98
N ARG A 27 28.68 0.84 32.06
CA ARG A 27 27.27 1.23 32.05
C ARG A 27 27.01 2.34 31.04
N SER A 28 27.86 3.36 31.03
CA SER A 28 27.79 4.48 30.08
C SER A 28 27.96 4.01 28.63
N ALA A 29 28.93 3.13 28.37
CA ALA A 29 29.18 2.57 27.04
C ALA A 29 28.00 1.74 26.53
N ILE A 30 27.46 0.84 27.37
CA ILE A 30 26.28 0.03 27.02
C ILE A 30 25.09 0.93 26.72
N HIS A 31 24.82 1.92 27.58
CA HIS A 31 23.72 2.84 27.39
C HIS A 31 23.81 3.60 26.07
N ALA A 32 24.97 4.21 25.79
CA ALA A 32 25.18 4.97 24.57
C ALA A 32 24.98 4.11 23.30
N LEU A 33 25.49 2.87 23.30
CA LEU A 33 25.33 1.95 22.18
C LEU A 33 23.86 1.52 21.98
N LEU A 34 23.13 1.24 23.06
CA LEU A 34 21.71 0.87 23.00
C LEU A 34 20.83 2.03 22.52
N GLU A 35 21.10 3.27 22.95
CA GLU A 35 20.38 4.46 22.48
C GLU A 35 20.52 4.68 20.97
N HIS A 36 21.66 4.30 20.40
CA HIS A 36 21.92 4.35 18.96
C HIS A 36 21.50 3.06 18.24
N GLY A 37 20.83 2.13 18.94
CA GLY A 37 20.20 0.94 18.38
C GLY A 37 21.14 -0.25 18.12
N PHE A 38 22.38 -0.22 18.61
CA PHE A 38 23.29 -1.34 18.48
C PHE A 38 22.96 -2.45 19.50
N GLY A 39 22.95 -3.70 19.06
CA GLY A 39 22.86 -4.85 19.97
C GLY A 39 24.19 -5.05 20.68
N VAL A 40 24.21 -4.97 22.01
CA VAL A 40 25.44 -5.05 22.81
C VAL A 40 25.51 -6.36 23.58
N THR A 41 26.68 -6.99 23.61
CA THR A 41 26.98 -8.12 24.51
C THR A 41 28.27 -7.85 25.27
N CYS A 42 28.33 -8.20 26.55
CA CYS A 42 29.58 -8.16 27.32
C CYS A 42 30.17 -9.57 27.40
N ALA A 43 31.40 -9.73 26.94
CA ALA A 43 32.12 -11.00 26.96
C ALA A 43 33.30 -10.92 27.93
N ARG A 44 33.33 -11.85 28.91
CA ARG A 44 34.40 -11.94 29.93
C ARG A 44 35.30 -13.16 29.74
N THR A 45 34.92 -14.07 28.86
CA THR A 45 35.69 -15.26 28.47
C THR A 45 35.67 -15.36 26.95
N GLU A 46 36.69 -15.99 26.37
CA GLU A 46 36.82 -16.16 24.92
C GLU A 46 35.62 -16.92 24.32
N GLU A 47 35.05 -17.86 25.07
CA GLU A 47 33.92 -18.71 24.68
C GLU A 47 32.56 -18.01 24.71
N SER A 48 32.38 -16.98 25.55
CA SER A 48 31.07 -16.33 25.74
C SER A 48 30.80 -15.14 24.80
N GLY A 49 31.79 -14.73 24.00
CA GLY A 49 31.72 -13.52 23.17
C GLY A 49 31.82 -13.70 21.66
N THR A 50 32.34 -14.85 21.23
CA THR A 50 32.74 -15.09 19.83
C THR A 50 31.85 -16.09 19.11
N ASP A 51 30.80 -16.61 19.76
CA ASP A 51 29.87 -17.55 19.13
C ASP A 51 29.19 -16.84 17.95
N HIS A 52 29.68 -17.13 16.75
CA HIS A 52 29.23 -16.61 15.46
C HIS A 52 27.92 -17.32 15.06
N ARG A 53 26.99 -17.42 16.00
CA ARG A 53 25.64 -17.84 15.69
C ARG A 53 25.04 -16.73 14.83
N ASP A 54 24.67 -17.12 13.62
CA ASP A 54 23.71 -16.42 12.76
C ASP A 54 24.25 -15.33 11.83
N GLY A 55 25.49 -15.43 11.33
CA GLY A 55 25.96 -14.65 10.15
C GLY A 55 25.98 -13.13 10.32
N HIS A 56 25.83 -12.63 11.56
CA HIS A 56 25.92 -11.22 11.90
C HIS A 56 27.37 -10.73 11.83
N ALA A 57 27.57 -9.56 11.21
CA ALA A 57 28.82 -8.83 11.38
C ALA A 57 29.00 -8.48 12.87
N THR A 58 30.19 -8.76 13.40
CA THR A 58 30.50 -8.56 14.82
C THR A 58 31.64 -7.57 14.98
N LEU A 59 31.46 -6.58 15.86
CA LEU A 59 32.49 -5.62 16.27
C LEU A 59 32.89 -5.89 17.73
N LEU A 60 34.13 -6.30 17.95
CA LEU A 60 34.73 -6.51 19.25
C LEU A 60 35.45 -5.24 19.72
N ILE A 61 35.03 -4.68 20.85
CA ILE A 61 35.61 -3.47 21.44
C ILE A 61 36.17 -3.79 22.82
N GLY A 62 37.45 -3.49 23.04
CA GLY A 62 38.14 -3.76 24.31
C GLY A 62 39.31 -2.81 24.57
N ARG A 63 39.83 -2.80 25.79
CA ARG A 63 41.07 -2.09 26.15
C ARG A 63 42.27 -3.03 26.01
N TRP A 64 42.87 -3.05 24.83
CA TRP A 64 43.97 -3.97 24.50
C TRP A 64 45.30 -3.55 25.16
N GLN A 65 46.00 -4.51 25.78
CA GLN A 65 47.27 -4.26 26.49
C GLN A 65 48.53 -4.55 25.64
N ASN A 66 48.43 -4.48 24.30
CA ASN A 66 49.42 -4.88 23.27
C ASN A 66 49.28 -6.33 22.74
N GLU A 67 48.25 -7.07 23.14
CA GLU A 67 47.92 -8.36 22.53
C GLU A 67 46.86 -8.20 21.44
N THR A 68 47.03 -8.92 20.32
CA THR A 68 46.01 -9.03 19.29
C THR A 68 44.75 -9.68 19.88
N PRO A 69 43.56 -9.09 19.67
CA PRO A 69 42.32 -9.66 20.14
C PRO A 69 42.08 -11.06 19.55
N PRO A 70 41.25 -11.91 20.20
CA PRO A 70 40.97 -13.24 19.70
C PRO A 70 40.47 -13.18 18.25
N ALA A 71 41.23 -13.79 17.34
CA ALA A 71 41.01 -13.74 15.91
C ALA A 71 39.91 -14.73 15.51
N THR A 72 38.66 -14.27 15.52
CA THR A 72 37.53 -15.04 15.00
C THR A 72 37.18 -14.54 13.59
N ALA A 73 36.97 -15.45 12.64
CA ALA A 73 36.62 -15.11 11.27
C ALA A 73 35.36 -14.22 11.22
N GLY A 74 35.40 -13.12 10.45
CA GLY A 74 34.28 -12.18 10.32
C GLY A 74 34.09 -11.20 11.48
N THR A 75 34.99 -11.21 12.47
CA THR A 75 34.98 -10.26 13.59
C THR A 75 35.93 -9.10 13.32
N ARG A 76 35.41 -7.87 13.48
CA ARG A 76 36.20 -6.63 13.42
C ARG A 76 36.59 -6.23 14.84
N HIS A 77 37.71 -5.55 14.99
CA HIS A 77 38.23 -5.16 16.31
C HIS A 77 38.46 -3.65 16.38
N ALA A 78 38.10 -3.04 17.51
CA ALA A 78 38.38 -1.65 17.80
C ALA A 78 38.87 -1.47 19.26
N SER A 79 39.66 -0.43 19.49
CA SER A 79 40.10 -0.04 20.83
C SER A 79 39.02 0.78 21.50
N PHE A 80 38.67 0.42 22.73
CA PHE A 80 37.67 1.14 23.52
C PHE A 80 38.09 2.59 23.76
N GLN A 81 37.29 3.52 23.24
CA GLN A 81 37.44 4.96 23.43
C GLN A 81 36.06 5.55 23.75
N PRO A 82 35.82 6.10 24.96
CA PRO A 82 34.50 6.58 25.36
C PRO A 82 33.89 7.61 24.40
N ASP A 83 34.68 8.60 23.97
CA ASP A 83 34.18 9.73 23.19
C ASP A 83 33.90 9.38 21.72
N SER A 84 34.52 8.32 21.19
CA SER A 84 34.40 7.90 19.79
C SER A 84 33.68 6.56 19.64
N LEU A 85 33.18 5.96 20.72
CA LEU A 85 32.58 4.63 20.74
C LEU A 85 31.47 4.47 19.69
N ILE A 86 30.59 5.47 19.57
CA ILE A 86 29.48 5.45 18.60
C ILE A 86 30.00 5.59 17.18
N ALA A 87 30.95 6.51 16.94
CA ALA A 87 31.56 6.68 15.62
C ALA A 87 32.30 5.41 15.16
N GLN A 88 32.96 4.70 16.08
CA GLN A 88 33.61 3.41 15.81
C GLN A 88 32.57 2.34 15.42
N ALA A 89 31.45 2.28 16.13
CA ALA A 89 30.36 1.35 15.82
C ALA A 89 29.69 1.65 14.47
N GLU A 90 29.48 2.92 14.15
CA GLU A 90 28.91 3.36 12.87
C GLU A 90 29.86 3.11 11.69
N SER A 91 31.15 3.42 11.82
CA SER A 91 32.15 3.13 10.77
C SER A 91 32.20 1.64 10.48
N SER A 92 32.29 0.83 11.54
CA SER A 92 32.34 -0.64 11.40
C SER A 92 31.08 -1.21 10.75
N ARG A 93 29.91 -0.63 11.05
CA ARG A 93 28.63 -1.01 10.45
C ARG A 93 28.61 -0.67 8.96
N ALA A 94 29.04 0.54 8.59
CA ALA A 94 29.08 1.00 7.20
C ALA A 94 30.03 0.13 6.36
N GLU A 95 31.21 -0.17 6.89
CA GLU A 95 32.19 -1.05 6.24
C GLU A 95 31.73 -2.50 6.15
N ALA A 96 30.90 -2.97 7.09
CA ALA A 96 30.31 -4.30 7.06
C ALA A 96 29.04 -4.39 6.19
N GLY A 97 28.57 -3.28 5.61
CA GLY A 97 27.30 -3.24 4.88
C GLY A 97 26.10 -3.70 5.72
N SER A 98 26.17 -3.53 7.05
CA SER A 98 25.14 -4.01 7.96
C SER A 98 23.96 -3.03 8.04
N ALA A 99 22.77 -3.56 8.29
CA ALA A 99 21.54 -2.79 8.35
C ALA A 99 21.63 -1.62 9.35
N ASN A 100 20.99 -0.49 9.00
CA ASN A 100 20.86 0.65 9.91
C ASN A 100 20.08 0.25 11.18
N PRO A 101 20.61 0.53 12.39
CA PRO A 101 19.87 0.37 13.63
C PRO A 101 18.56 1.14 13.57
N GLY A 102 17.44 0.48 13.86
CA GLY A 102 16.11 1.12 13.85
C GLY A 102 15.48 1.38 12.47
N ALA A 103 16.17 1.10 11.35
CA ALA A 103 15.55 1.20 10.03
C ALA A 103 14.45 0.15 9.82
N TRP A 104 14.59 -1.03 10.46
CA TRP A 104 13.57 -2.06 10.45
C TRP A 104 12.56 -1.84 11.58
N LYS A 105 11.34 -1.45 11.20
CA LYS A 105 10.19 -1.41 12.11
C LYS A 105 9.44 -2.74 11.96
N PRO A 106 9.39 -3.61 12.99
CA PRO A 106 8.56 -4.80 12.94
C PRO A 106 7.10 -4.36 12.88
N TRP A 107 6.54 -4.47 11.68
CA TRP A 107 5.21 -4.02 11.31
C TRP A 107 4.47 -5.21 10.75
N TYR A 108 3.52 -5.73 11.52
CA TYR A 108 2.72 -6.89 11.14
C TYR A 108 1.35 -6.80 11.81
N PRO A 109 0.32 -7.40 11.20
CA PRO A 109 -1.01 -7.47 11.79
C PRO A 109 -1.07 -8.55 12.87
N VAL A 110 -1.93 -8.34 13.86
CA VAL A 110 -2.33 -9.33 14.87
C VAL A 110 -3.85 -9.46 14.79
N ILE A 111 -4.35 -10.69 14.77
CA ILE A 111 -5.79 -10.98 14.70
C ILE A 111 -6.30 -11.28 16.12
N ASP A 112 -7.32 -10.55 16.54
CA ASP A 112 -8.13 -10.88 17.71
C ASP A 112 -9.19 -11.91 17.30
N TYR A 113 -8.98 -13.16 17.71
CA TYR A 113 -9.87 -14.26 17.36
C TYR A 113 -11.21 -14.22 18.10
N ASP A 114 -11.32 -13.50 19.22
CA ASP A 114 -12.59 -13.38 19.95
C ASP A 114 -13.57 -12.46 19.21
N ARG A 115 -13.06 -11.49 18.45
CA ARG A 115 -13.85 -10.59 17.60
C ARG A 115 -13.95 -11.05 16.15
N CYS A 116 -13.02 -11.87 15.67
CA CYS A 116 -12.97 -12.26 14.28
C CYS A 116 -14.11 -13.23 13.92
N THR A 117 -14.98 -12.82 13.00
CA THR A 117 -16.08 -13.65 12.47
C THR A 117 -15.66 -14.55 11.31
N ASN A 118 -14.36 -14.65 11.03
CA ASN A 118 -13.80 -15.39 9.89
C ASN A 118 -14.41 -15.00 8.53
N CYS A 119 -14.75 -13.71 8.32
CA CYS A 119 -15.38 -13.22 7.07
C CYS A 119 -14.44 -13.17 5.85
N LEU A 120 -13.14 -13.45 6.04
CA LEU A 120 -12.08 -13.50 5.01
C LEU A 120 -11.84 -12.23 4.18
N GLN A 121 -12.47 -11.09 4.50
CA GLN A 121 -12.27 -9.85 3.74
C GLN A 121 -10.81 -9.38 3.72
N CYS A 122 -10.08 -9.57 4.82
CA CYS A 122 -8.67 -9.21 4.91
C CYS A 122 -7.76 -10.04 4.00
N LEU A 123 -8.14 -11.30 3.73
CA LEU A 123 -7.45 -12.18 2.79
C LEU A 123 -7.55 -11.62 1.38
N SER A 124 -8.77 -11.32 0.92
CA SER A 124 -9.01 -10.78 -0.43
C SER A 124 -8.47 -9.36 -0.60
N PHE A 125 -8.44 -8.56 0.47
CA PHE A 125 -7.99 -7.18 0.43
C PHE A 125 -6.46 -7.03 0.41
N CYS A 126 -5.72 -7.94 1.04
CA CYS A 126 -4.27 -7.80 1.19
C CYS A 126 -3.53 -8.17 -0.11
N LEU A 127 -3.06 -7.16 -0.84
CA LEU A 127 -2.24 -7.35 -2.05
C LEU A 127 -0.84 -7.94 -1.79
N PHE A 128 -0.40 -7.98 -0.52
CA PHE A 128 0.93 -8.44 -0.13
C PHE A 128 0.95 -9.90 0.34
N GLY A 129 -0.18 -10.61 0.30
CA GLY A 129 -0.24 -12.03 0.66
C GLY A 129 0.12 -12.32 2.12
N VAL A 130 -0.16 -11.39 3.04
CA VAL A 130 0.16 -11.52 4.47
C VAL A 130 -0.68 -12.61 5.15
N TYR A 131 -1.94 -12.75 4.71
CA TYR A 131 -2.90 -13.67 5.27
C TYR A 131 -3.00 -14.95 4.45
N GLY A 132 -3.36 -16.04 5.12
CA GLY A 132 -3.77 -17.30 4.52
C GLY A 132 -4.83 -17.98 5.38
N VAL A 133 -5.21 -19.20 5.02
CA VAL A 133 -6.15 -20.02 5.80
C VAL A 133 -5.47 -21.29 6.29
N ASP A 134 -5.89 -21.80 7.44
CA ASP A 134 -5.48 -23.11 7.95
C ASP A 134 -6.31 -24.25 7.34
N GLU A 135 -6.09 -25.48 7.81
CA GLU A 135 -6.81 -26.69 7.38
C GLU A 135 -8.33 -26.61 7.66
N ASP A 136 -8.72 -25.84 8.67
CA ASP A 136 -10.11 -25.62 9.10
C ASP A 136 -10.75 -24.40 8.42
N ASN A 137 -10.10 -23.82 7.41
CA ASN A 137 -10.50 -22.59 6.72
C ASN A 137 -10.60 -21.36 7.64
N ARG A 138 -9.84 -21.31 8.75
CA ARG A 138 -9.73 -20.13 9.60
C ARG A 138 -8.63 -19.22 9.10
N ILE A 139 -8.92 -17.93 9.09
CA ILE A 139 -7.96 -16.89 8.72
C ILE A 139 -6.78 -16.88 9.70
N GLN A 140 -5.56 -16.81 9.17
CA GLN A 140 -4.33 -16.67 9.94
C GLN A 140 -3.33 -15.76 9.22
N VAL A 141 -2.39 -15.19 9.99
CA VAL A 141 -1.25 -14.46 9.45
C VAL A 141 -0.16 -15.48 9.12
N GLN A 142 0.16 -15.67 7.84
CA GLN A 142 1.18 -16.64 7.39
C GLN A 142 2.48 -15.96 6.97
N ASN A 143 2.39 -14.79 6.34
CA ASN A 143 3.54 -14.06 5.81
C ASN A 143 3.63 -12.66 6.45
N GLN A 144 3.84 -12.61 7.77
CA GLN A 144 3.93 -11.36 8.54
C GLN A 144 4.97 -10.38 7.99
N ASP A 145 6.11 -10.88 7.50
CA ASP A 145 7.21 -10.06 6.97
C ASP A 145 6.89 -9.39 5.62
N SER A 146 5.88 -9.91 4.91
CA SER A 146 5.40 -9.30 3.66
C SER A 146 4.52 -8.08 3.90
N CYS A 147 4.16 -7.77 5.15
CA CYS A 147 3.31 -6.64 5.44
C CYS A 147 4.00 -5.31 5.11
N LYS A 148 3.39 -4.51 4.24
CA LYS A 148 3.92 -3.18 3.90
C LYS A 148 3.92 -2.29 5.15
N THR A 149 5.10 -1.82 5.53
CA THR A 149 5.32 -0.97 6.70
C THR A 149 4.38 0.24 6.72
N ASN A 150 3.75 0.48 7.87
CA ASN A 150 2.78 1.55 8.13
C ASN A 150 1.50 1.50 7.26
N CYS A 151 1.13 0.35 6.69
CA CYS A 151 -0.14 0.16 6.00
C CYS A 151 -1.20 -0.48 6.93
N PRO A 152 -2.19 0.28 7.45
CA PRO A 152 -3.26 -0.23 8.32
C PRO A 152 -4.52 -0.64 7.54
N ALA A 153 -4.45 -0.75 6.21
CA ALA A 153 -5.65 -0.77 5.38
C ALA A 153 -6.55 -2.00 5.63
N CYS A 154 -5.95 -3.15 5.96
CA CYS A 154 -6.71 -4.36 6.33
C CYS A 154 -7.44 -4.24 7.68
N SER A 155 -7.01 -3.40 8.61
CA SER A 155 -7.78 -3.18 9.85
C SER A 155 -9.03 -2.36 9.59
N ARG A 156 -8.96 -1.39 8.67
CA ARG A 156 -10.07 -0.47 8.33
C ARG A 156 -11.18 -1.14 7.51
N VAL A 157 -10.86 -2.24 6.83
CA VAL A 157 -11.86 -3.03 6.09
C VAL A 157 -12.52 -4.08 6.97
N CYS A 158 -11.95 -4.38 8.15
CA CYS A 158 -12.50 -5.39 9.05
C CYS A 158 -13.77 -4.87 9.74
N PRO A 159 -14.95 -5.50 9.56
CA PRO A 159 -16.21 -4.99 10.09
C PRO A 159 -16.29 -5.03 11.62
N GLU A 160 -15.52 -5.93 12.25
CA GLU A 160 -15.45 -6.14 13.69
C GLU A 160 -14.21 -5.50 14.34
N ALA A 161 -13.42 -4.75 13.55
CA ALA A 161 -12.14 -4.17 13.99
C ALA A 161 -11.18 -5.19 14.65
N ALA A 162 -11.23 -6.46 14.23
CA ALA A 162 -10.49 -7.57 14.83
C ALA A 162 -9.00 -7.60 14.46
N ILE A 163 -8.56 -6.82 13.47
CA ILE A 163 -7.17 -6.75 13.03
C ILE A 163 -6.49 -5.55 13.67
N MET A 164 -5.37 -5.78 14.35
CA MET A 164 -4.63 -4.78 15.11
C MET A 164 -3.19 -4.66 14.63
N PHE A 165 -2.63 -3.46 14.77
CA PHE A 165 -1.23 -3.14 14.53
C PHE A 165 -0.66 -2.44 15.76
N PRO A 166 0.02 -3.17 16.68
CA PRO A 166 0.47 -2.61 17.97
C PRO A 166 1.35 -1.35 17.84
N LYS A 167 2.07 -1.18 16.73
CA LYS A 167 2.93 -0.02 16.46
C LYS A 167 2.24 1.11 15.68
N TYR A 168 0.92 1.07 15.56
CA TYR A 168 0.13 2.13 14.95
C TYR A 168 -0.16 3.25 15.98
N ALA A 169 -0.26 4.48 15.51
CA ALA A 169 -0.28 5.64 16.40
C ALA A 169 -1.64 5.92 17.07
N THR A 170 -2.73 5.39 16.53
CA THR A 170 -4.09 5.77 16.95
C THR A 170 -4.98 4.55 17.15
N GLY A 171 -5.78 4.56 18.22
CA GLY A 171 -6.85 3.59 18.45
C GLY A 171 -8.03 3.72 17.49
N PRO A 172 -8.80 2.63 17.29
CA PRO A 172 -8.66 1.31 17.93
C PRO A 172 -7.63 0.38 17.25
N ILE A 173 -7.03 0.79 16.13
CA ILE A 173 -6.16 -0.05 15.31
C ILE A 173 -4.90 -0.50 16.06
N ASN A 174 -4.41 0.29 17.01
CA ASN A 174 -3.26 -0.05 17.87
C ASN A 174 -3.56 -1.09 18.96
N GLY A 175 -4.81 -1.54 19.09
CA GLY A 175 -5.26 -2.43 20.17
C GLY A 175 -5.92 -1.72 21.36
N ASP A 176 -6.13 -0.41 21.29
CA ASP A 176 -6.95 0.31 22.28
C ASP A 176 -8.39 -0.22 22.30
N ALA A 177 -9.09 0.00 23.41
CA ALA A 177 -10.48 -0.43 23.59
C ALA A 177 -11.39 0.10 22.46
N VAL A 178 -12.14 -0.81 21.83
CA VAL A 178 -13.03 -0.47 20.72
C VAL A 178 -14.37 0.00 21.26
N ASN A 179 -14.74 1.25 20.96
CA ASN A 179 -16.07 1.75 21.27
C ASN A 179 -17.04 1.53 20.10
N PRO A 180 -18.34 1.38 20.34
CA PRO A 180 -19.35 1.23 19.28
C PRO A 180 -19.39 2.43 18.32
N SER A 181 -18.99 3.62 18.75
CA SER A 181 -18.83 4.80 17.90
C SER A 181 -17.71 4.65 16.85
N ASP A 182 -16.64 3.90 17.16
CA ASP A 182 -15.49 3.71 16.27
C ASP A 182 -15.87 2.80 15.10
N LEU A 183 -16.65 1.74 15.37
CA LEU A 183 -17.20 0.85 14.35
C LEU A 183 -18.13 1.58 13.37
N ASN A 184 -18.91 2.55 13.86
CA ASN A 184 -19.85 3.32 13.03
C ASN A 184 -19.13 4.35 12.13
N ARG A 185 -18.01 4.93 12.58
CA ARG A 185 -17.25 5.93 11.80
C ARG A 185 -16.57 5.32 10.57
N GLU A 186 -16.16 4.06 10.64
CA GLU A 186 -15.61 3.33 9.49
C GLU A 186 -16.70 2.86 8.54
N LYS A 187 -17.83 2.36 9.05
CA LYS A 187 -19.02 2.03 8.25
C LYS A 187 -19.56 3.25 7.47
N MET A 188 -19.56 4.45 8.06
CA MET A 188 -19.97 5.68 7.38
C MET A 188 -19.07 6.09 6.20
N LYS A 189 -17.77 5.74 6.20
CA LYS A 189 -16.88 6.06 5.05
C LYS A 189 -17.13 5.16 3.83
N ILE A 190 -17.77 4.02 4.03
CA ILE A 190 -18.00 2.99 3.00
C ILE A 190 -19.41 3.12 2.40
N ASP A 191 -20.29 3.94 2.99
CA ASP A 191 -21.61 4.19 2.42
C ASP A 191 -21.52 5.14 1.22
N ILE A 192 -21.13 4.54 0.09
CA ILE A 192 -21.06 5.16 -1.24
C ILE A 192 -22.42 5.78 -1.62
N THR A 193 -23.53 5.21 -1.16
CA THR A 193 -24.88 5.68 -1.47
C THR A 193 -25.18 7.01 -0.78
N ALA A 194 -24.75 7.19 0.47
CA ALA A 194 -24.84 8.46 1.17
C ALA A 194 -23.90 9.52 0.60
N LEU A 195 -22.67 9.12 0.21
CA LEU A 195 -21.66 10.01 -0.37
C LEU A 195 -21.99 10.47 -1.80
N LEU A 196 -22.66 9.63 -2.60
CA LEU A 196 -23.08 9.96 -3.98
C LEU A 196 -24.47 10.63 -4.04
N GLY A 197 -25.07 10.96 -2.89
CA GLY A 197 -26.30 11.74 -2.84
C GLY A 197 -27.58 10.94 -3.13
N GLY A 198 -27.58 9.63 -2.86
CA GLY A 198 -28.76 8.78 -2.98
C GLY A 198 -28.66 7.70 -4.07
N ASP A 199 -29.83 7.26 -4.56
CA ASP A 199 -29.94 6.17 -5.55
C ASP A 199 -29.39 6.60 -6.92
N VAL A 200 -28.30 5.96 -7.34
CA VAL A 200 -27.67 6.17 -8.66
C VAL A 200 -28.69 5.96 -9.79
N TYR A 201 -29.64 5.04 -9.63
CA TYR A 201 -30.65 4.78 -10.64
C TYR A 201 -31.68 5.91 -10.76
N SER A 202 -32.04 6.57 -9.66
CA SER A 202 -32.90 7.76 -9.71
C SER A 202 -32.20 8.93 -10.37
N LEU A 203 -30.92 9.15 -10.06
CA LEU A 203 -30.08 10.18 -10.72
C LEU A 203 -29.93 9.96 -12.23
N LEU A 204 -29.71 8.71 -12.65
CA LEU A 204 -29.64 8.36 -14.08
C LEU A 204 -31.00 8.56 -14.78
N ARG A 205 -32.11 8.23 -14.10
CA ARG A 205 -33.47 8.44 -14.61
C ARG A 205 -33.76 9.94 -14.80
N ASP A 206 -33.47 10.76 -13.79
CA ASP A 206 -33.59 12.23 -13.85
C ASP A 206 -32.78 12.83 -15.00
N ARG A 207 -31.52 12.38 -15.18
CA ARG A 207 -30.67 12.83 -16.29
C ARG A 207 -31.28 12.47 -17.63
N SER A 208 -31.86 11.27 -17.75
CA SER A 208 -32.52 10.83 -18.99
C SER A 208 -33.77 11.65 -19.31
N GLU A 209 -34.56 12.02 -18.29
CA GLU A 209 -35.77 12.82 -18.45
C GLU A 209 -35.45 14.28 -18.84
N ARG A 210 -34.45 14.89 -18.19
CA ARG A 210 -33.95 16.23 -18.55
C ARG A 210 -33.33 16.26 -19.95
N ALA A 211 -32.70 15.18 -20.39
CA ALA A 211 -32.20 15.07 -21.75
C ALA A 211 -33.35 14.93 -22.76
N ARG A 212 -34.39 14.17 -22.42
CA ARG A 212 -35.53 13.90 -23.31
C ARG A 212 -36.27 15.17 -23.73
N SER A 213 -36.44 16.15 -22.83
CA SER A 213 -37.06 17.44 -23.16
C SER A 213 -36.18 18.34 -24.04
N ARG A 214 -34.85 18.25 -23.91
CA ARG A 214 -33.89 18.97 -24.77
C ARG A 214 -33.89 18.40 -26.20
N PHE A 215 -33.99 17.07 -26.34
CA PHE A 215 -33.94 16.40 -27.63
C PHE A 215 -35.32 16.21 -28.30
N SER A 216 -36.44 16.41 -27.61
CA SER A 216 -37.78 16.32 -28.21
C SER A 216 -38.15 17.54 -29.04
N THR A 217 -37.64 18.72 -28.67
CA THR A 217 -37.94 19.99 -29.34
C THR A 217 -36.94 20.26 -30.48
N GLU A 218 -35.73 19.71 -30.41
CA GLU A 218 -34.68 19.90 -31.42
C GLU A 218 -34.63 18.83 -32.53
N ARG A 219 -35.34 17.70 -32.38
CA ARG A 219 -35.47 16.69 -33.45
C ARG A 219 -36.65 17.01 -34.38
N ASP A 220 -36.58 18.15 -35.03
CA ASP A 220 -37.38 18.41 -36.22
C ASP A 220 -36.65 17.79 -37.43
N ALA A 221 -37.19 16.68 -37.93
CA ALA A 221 -36.59 15.92 -39.03
C ALA A 221 -36.44 16.78 -40.29
N ASP A 222 -37.36 17.71 -40.52
CA ASP A 222 -37.32 18.60 -41.68
C ASP A 222 -36.22 19.64 -41.53
N LYS A 223 -36.03 20.18 -40.32
CA LYS A 223 -34.92 21.09 -40.01
C LYS A 223 -33.56 20.41 -40.12
N ALA A 224 -33.44 19.16 -39.67
CA ALA A 224 -32.21 18.38 -39.81
C ALA A 224 -31.87 18.08 -41.28
N LEU A 225 -32.88 17.79 -42.11
CA LEU A 225 -32.70 17.60 -43.56
C LEU A 225 -32.33 18.91 -44.26
N ALA A 226 -32.91 20.04 -43.84
CA ALA A 226 -32.59 21.36 -44.39
C ALA A 226 -31.14 21.79 -44.11
N GLU A 227 -30.67 21.67 -42.86
CA GLU A 227 -29.28 21.99 -42.50
C GLU A 227 -28.28 21.05 -43.18
N ARG A 228 -28.62 19.76 -43.32
CA ARG A 228 -27.77 18.81 -44.07
C ARG A 228 -27.69 19.16 -45.55
N ARG A 229 -28.81 19.53 -46.20
CA ARG A 229 -28.82 20.00 -47.60
C ARG A 229 -27.99 21.26 -47.77
N LYS A 230 -28.02 22.17 -46.79
CA LYS A 230 -27.22 23.40 -46.77
C LYS A 230 -25.71 23.09 -46.64
N CYS A 231 -25.34 22.20 -45.70
CA CYS A 231 -23.96 21.73 -45.57
C CYS A 231 -23.47 21.01 -46.83
N LEU A 232 -24.29 20.16 -47.46
CA LEU A 232 -23.93 19.51 -48.71
C LEU A 232 -23.67 20.52 -49.82
N LYS A 233 -24.53 21.53 -50.00
CA LYS A 233 -24.30 22.62 -50.96
C LYS A 233 -23.01 23.40 -50.67
N GLN A 234 -22.71 23.68 -49.40
CA GLN A 234 -21.46 24.32 -49.00
C GLN A 234 -20.24 23.44 -49.31
N LEU A 235 -20.30 22.15 -49.00
CA LEU A 235 -19.25 21.18 -49.32
C LEU A 235 -19.04 21.04 -50.84
N THR A 236 -20.11 21.07 -51.64
CA THR A 236 -20.04 21.05 -53.11
C THR A 236 -19.50 22.37 -53.69
N SER A 237 -19.65 23.50 -52.98
CA SER A 237 -19.04 24.78 -53.41
C SER A 237 -17.55 24.91 -53.03
N LEU A 238 -17.07 24.10 -52.08
CA LEU A 238 -15.68 24.08 -51.60
C LEU A 238 -14.84 23.01 -52.31
N THR A 239 -15.28 22.54 -53.48
CA THR A 239 -14.74 21.41 -54.25
C THR A 239 -13.38 21.69 -54.90
N GLU A 240 -12.33 21.82 -54.09
CA GLU A 240 -10.95 21.61 -54.55
C GLU A 240 -10.22 20.52 -53.76
N GLY A 241 -10.85 19.88 -52.75
CA GLY A 241 -10.11 19.00 -51.82
C GLY A 241 -10.77 17.69 -51.38
N ILE A 242 -11.91 17.27 -51.94
CA ILE A 242 -12.59 16.01 -51.53
C ILE A 242 -12.69 15.05 -52.72
N PRO A 243 -12.10 13.83 -52.63
CA PRO A 243 -12.17 12.84 -53.70
C PRO A 243 -13.61 12.44 -54.06
N PRO A 244 -13.91 12.24 -55.36
CA PRO A 244 -15.27 11.95 -55.84
C PRO A 244 -15.87 10.67 -55.26
N GLU A 245 -15.04 9.71 -54.84
CA GLU A 245 -15.48 8.45 -54.22
C GLU A 245 -16.18 8.67 -52.87
N VAL A 246 -15.77 9.69 -52.10
CA VAL A 246 -16.37 10.03 -50.80
C VAL A 246 -17.74 10.66 -50.99
N LEU A 247 -17.91 11.49 -52.02
CA LEU A 247 -19.19 12.12 -52.35
C LEU A 247 -20.20 11.10 -52.86
N MET A 248 -19.76 10.08 -53.59
CA MET A 248 -20.61 8.97 -54.05
C MET A 248 -20.98 7.97 -52.94
N SER A 249 -20.25 7.98 -51.83
CA SER A 249 -20.56 7.16 -50.64
C SER A 249 -21.63 7.79 -49.74
N LEU A 250 -21.98 9.06 -49.97
CA LEU A 250 -23.04 9.72 -49.22
C LEU A 250 -24.41 9.31 -49.78
N PRO A 251 -25.37 8.94 -48.90
CA PRO A 251 -26.70 8.54 -49.35
C PRO A 251 -27.41 9.70 -50.05
N SER A 252 -28.14 9.38 -51.13
CA SER A 252 -28.90 10.37 -51.89
C SER A 252 -29.99 11.02 -51.02
N PRO A 253 -30.45 12.23 -51.35
CA PRO A 253 -31.52 12.90 -50.60
C PRO A 253 -32.79 12.06 -50.48
N GLU A 254 -33.12 11.26 -51.49
CA GLU A 254 -34.28 10.35 -51.50
C GLU A 254 -34.08 9.17 -50.57
N GLU A 255 -32.90 8.54 -50.58
CA GLU A 255 -32.54 7.44 -49.69
C GLU A 255 -32.53 7.89 -48.22
N ILE A 256 -32.13 9.13 -47.97
CA ILE A 256 -32.18 9.72 -46.63
C ILE A 256 -33.64 9.92 -46.19
N ALA A 257 -34.51 10.45 -47.05
CA ALA A 257 -35.93 10.67 -46.73
C ALA A 257 -36.64 9.34 -46.42
N ARG A 258 -36.40 8.31 -47.22
CA ARG A 258 -36.91 6.95 -46.98
C ARG A 258 -36.49 6.41 -45.62
N ARG A 259 -35.21 6.53 -45.27
CA ARG A 259 -34.69 6.09 -43.95
C ARG A 259 -35.31 6.88 -42.79
N ALA A 260 -35.59 8.17 -42.99
CA ALA A 260 -36.24 9.01 -41.99
C ALA A 260 -37.70 8.57 -41.75
N GLU A 261 -38.45 8.28 -42.81
CA GLU A 261 -39.82 7.76 -42.74
C GLU A 261 -39.89 6.39 -42.04
N GLU A 262 -38.98 5.48 -42.40
CA GLU A 262 -38.87 4.16 -41.75
C GLU A 262 -38.55 4.28 -40.25
N ALA A 263 -37.66 5.19 -39.87
CA ALA A 263 -37.34 5.45 -38.46
C ALA A 263 -38.53 6.06 -37.70
N ALA A 264 -39.29 6.95 -38.34
CA ALA A 264 -40.51 7.52 -37.78
C ALA A 264 -41.59 6.44 -37.57
N ALA A 265 -41.77 5.54 -38.54
CA ALA A 265 -42.70 4.41 -38.45
C ALA A 265 -42.32 3.44 -37.32
N ARG A 266 -41.04 3.08 -37.18
CA ARG A 266 -40.53 2.25 -36.06
C ARG A 266 -40.77 2.91 -34.71
N THR A 267 -40.56 4.22 -34.62
CA THR A 267 -40.79 4.98 -33.39
C THR A 267 -42.27 5.03 -33.02
N LYS A 268 -43.16 5.16 -34.00
CA LYS A 268 -44.62 5.12 -33.80
C LYS A 268 -45.06 3.74 -33.30
N ALA A 269 -44.61 2.66 -33.95
CA ALA A 269 -44.91 1.29 -33.54
C ALA A 269 -44.43 1.00 -32.11
N ALA A 270 -43.22 1.43 -31.74
CA ALA A 270 -42.69 1.25 -30.38
C ALA A 270 -43.49 2.02 -29.32
N LYS A 271 -44.03 3.20 -29.65
CA LYS A 271 -44.91 3.97 -28.74
C LYS A 271 -46.27 3.30 -28.58
N ASP A 272 -46.82 2.73 -29.66
CA ASP A 272 -48.10 2.03 -29.63
C ASP A 272 -48.00 0.73 -28.82
N SER A 273 -46.89 -0.01 -28.93
CA SER A 273 -46.61 -1.19 -28.07
C SER A 273 -46.38 -0.87 -26.60
N GLN A 274 -46.05 0.37 -26.24
CA GLN A 274 -45.85 0.80 -24.84
C GLN A 274 -47.14 1.29 -24.18
N ARG A 275 -48.24 1.39 -24.94
CA ARG A 275 -49.50 2.03 -24.50
C ARG A 275 -50.67 1.04 -24.35
N GLY A 276 -50.47 -0.21 -24.74
CA GLY A 276 -51.34 -1.36 -24.43
C GLY A 276 -50.71 -2.25 -23.38
#